data_AF-A0A968V5V6-F1
#
_entry.id   AF-A0A968V5V6-F1
#
_cell.length_a   1.000
_cell.length_b   1.000
_cell.length_c   1.000
_cell.angle_alpha   90.00
_cell.angle_beta   90.00
_cell.angle_gamma   90.00
#
_symmetry.space_group_name_H-M   'P 1'
#
loop_
_entity.id
_entity.type
_entity.pdbx_description
1 polymer ?
#
loop_
_entity_poly.entity_id
_entity_poly.type
_entity_poly.pdbx_seq_one_letter_code
_entity_poly.pdbx_strand_id
1 'polypeptide(L)'
;MNKFTNLLFVFTCLCICLSCGELENFGGAVEEFRLFREESVFAIDEAIVSIENGVMNGTDALKWLGRRMDESPPKSFSLQRAFYLDKLTGEAASVGFCAADFAANRALHYLRMMKAELLTKSLPLPPPPNICQSSINALDLNAPKELRSIMTIYGYDFVKRDSFSVYFMGNTGKSFKLNHAIRFQNDYEFTINLSIFDDEIIAQWDYLSIQYGDTELFSVSIVQKRVAPKLTETKYIAVPKFGFIPPHISGDRDFDGNGPKVVVHGRLRHNRKQAYALIYMLAEETRSNWTRAEGWSNEFYFYTAPEGWHIQRIEGIIDFQDLINYTDIDITSDFFYTALGQAEVIGDAEGDDTGYQTGVVFNFSYLVPVIIEQD
;
A
#
# COMPACT_ATOMS: atom_id res chain seq x y z
N MET A 1 -9.14 94.05 -6.94
CA MET A 1 -9.54 93.72 -8.31
C MET A 1 -8.27 93.52 -9.14
N ASN A 2 -7.83 92.28 -9.40
CA ASN A 2 -6.79 91.90 -10.42
C ASN A 2 -6.26 90.46 -10.24
N LYS A 3 -7.14 89.46 -10.05
CA LYS A 3 -6.72 88.03 -10.13
C LYS A 3 -7.66 87.14 -10.96
N PHE A 4 -8.84 87.61 -11.32
CA PHE A 4 -9.79 86.84 -12.15
C PHE A 4 -9.61 87.03 -13.67
N THR A 5 -8.85 88.03 -14.10
CA THR A 5 -8.63 88.33 -15.52
C THR A 5 -7.51 87.52 -16.17
N ASN A 6 -6.59 86.93 -15.38
CA ASN A 6 -5.47 86.13 -15.92
C ASN A 6 -5.79 84.64 -16.08
N LEU A 7 -6.81 84.11 -15.42
CA LEU A 7 -7.18 82.68 -15.56
C LEU A 7 -8.05 82.43 -16.79
N LEU A 8 -8.87 83.40 -17.18
CA LEU A 8 -9.70 83.29 -18.38
C LEU A 8 -8.82 83.38 -19.65
N PHE A 9 -7.80 84.24 -19.66
CA PHE A 9 -6.91 84.39 -20.83
C PHE A 9 -6.01 83.17 -21.09
N VAL A 10 -5.59 82.43 -20.06
CA VAL A 10 -4.80 81.20 -20.22
C VAL A 10 -5.67 80.05 -20.71
N PHE A 11 -6.93 79.93 -20.27
CA PHE A 11 -7.85 78.90 -20.77
C PHE A 11 -8.35 79.20 -22.20
N THR A 12 -8.55 80.46 -22.57
CA THR A 12 -8.94 80.82 -23.94
C THR A 12 -7.75 80.73 -24.92
N CYS A 13 -6.50 80.99 -24.49
CA CYS A 13 -5.34 80.73 -25.35
C CYS A 13 -4.97 79.24 -25.46
N LEU A 14 -5.26 78.40 -24.46
CA LEU A 14 -5.01 76.95 -24.57
C LEU A 14 -6.04 76.26 -25.48
N CYS A 15 -7.27 76.77 -25.57
CA CYS A 15 -8.30 76.26 -26.49
C CYS A 15 -8.17 76.78 -27.93
N ILE A 16 -7.33 77.79 -28.20
CA ILE A 16 -7.13 78.33 -29.56
C ILE A 16 -5.80 77.87 -30.19
N CYS A 17 -4.83 77.40 -29.39
CA CYS A 17 -3.56 76.87 -29.89
C CYS A 17 -3.49 75.34 -30.01
N LEU A 18 -4.46 74.60 -29.48
CA LEU A 18 -4.70 73.20 -29.86
C LEU A 18 -5.53 73.19 -31.14
N SER A 19 -4.80 73.41 -32.23
CA SER A 19 -5.24 73.22 -33.60
C SER A 19 -6.03 71.91 -33.76
N CYS A 20 -7.01 71.93 -34.68
CA CYS A 20 -7.81 70.77 -35.09
C CYS A 20 -7.02 69.48 -35.42
N GLY A 21 -5.69 69.50 -35.51
CA GLY A 21 -4.89 68.32 -35.81
C GLY A 21 -4.64 67.37 -34.62
N GLU A 22 -4.64 67.84 -33.36
CA GLU A 22 -4.38 66.94 -32.21
C GLU A 22 -5.64 66.29 -31.65
N LEU A 23 -6.80 66.95 -31.75
CA LEU A 23 -8.10 66.36 -31.41
C LEU A 23 -8.57 65.33 -32.45
N GLU A 24 -8.26 65.53 -33.73
CA GLU A 24 -8.45 64.52 -34.78
C GLU A 24 -7.53 63.31 -34.59
N ASN A 25 -6.27 63.52 -34.19
CA ASN A 25 -5.35 62.42 -33.84
C ASN A 25 -5.79 61.63 -32.60
N PHE A 26 -6.36 62.30 -31.59
CA PHE A 26 -6.87 61.62 -30.40
C PHE A 26 -8.17 60.85 -30.68
N GLY A 27 -9.10 61.44 -31.46
CA GLY A 27 -10.32 60.77 -31.92
C GLY A 27 -10.03 59.57 -32.83
N GLY A 28 -9.07 59.71 -33.74
CA GLY A 28 -8.57 58.63 -34.59
C GLY A 28 -7.95 57.49 -33.79
N ALA A 29 -7.11 57.81 -32.80
CA ALA A 29 -6.53 56.80 -31.91
C ALA A 29 -7.61 56.05 -31.11
N VAL A 30 -8.57 56.76 -30.50
CA VAL A 30 -9.66 56.14 -29.73
C VAL A 30 -10.52 55.22 -30.61
N GLU A 31 -10.79 55.61 -31.85
CA GLU A 31 -11.56 54.79 -32.79
C GLU A 31 -10.76 53.57 -33.28
N GLU A 32 -9.46 53.73 -33.55
CA GLU A 32 -8.53 52.63 -33.86
C GLU A 32 -8.47 51.62 -32.70
N PHE A 33 -8.42 52.10 -31.45
CA PHE A 33 -8.50 51.25 -30.25
C PHE A 33 -9.83 50.51 -30.15
N ARG A 34 -10.95 51.18 -30.46
CA ARG A 34 -12.29 50.57 -30.42
C ARG A 34 -12.41 49.46 -31.45
N LEU A 35 -11.97 49.72 -32.68
CA LEU A 35 -11.97 48.76 -33.78
C LEU A 35 -11.08 47.56 -33.48
N PHE A 36 -9.84 47.78 -33.04
CA PHE A 36 -8.92 46.70 -32.67
C PHE A 36 -9.49 45.81 -31.56
N ARG A 37 -10.14 46.42 -30.54
CA ARG A 37 -10.79 45.67 -29.46
C ARG A 37 -11.95 44.82 -29.99
N GLU A 38 -12.80 45.39 -30.84
CA GLU A 38 -13.95 44.68 -31.44
C GLU A 38 -13.48 43.52 -32.34
N GLU A 39 -12.46 43.73 -33.17
CA GLU A 39 -11.86 42.68 -34.01
C GLU A 39 -11.20 41.57 -33.18
N SER A 40 -10.49 41.93 -32.10
CA SER A 40 -9.88 40.96 -31.20
C SER A 40 -10.92 40.10 -30.48
N VAL A 41 -12.00 40.71 -29.99
CA VAL A 41 -13.11 39.98 -29.36
C VAL A 41 -13.80 39.06 -30.37
N PHE A 42 -14.03 39.53 -31.59
CA PHE A 42 -14.61 38.73 -32.65
C PHE A 42 -13.74 37.51 -33.00
N ALA A 43 -12.43 37.70 -33.17
CA ALA A 43 -11.51 36.60 -33.44
C ALA A 43 -11.47 35.58 -32.28
N ILE A 44 -11.50 36.05 -31.02
CA ILE A 44 -11.57 35.15 -29.86
C ILE A 44 -12.88 34.35 -29.86
N ASP A 45 -14.01 34.97 -30.19
CA ASP A 45 -15.31 34.28 -30.28
C ASP A 45 -15.33 33.23 -31.38
N GLU A 46 -14.75 33.52 -32.56
CA GLU A 46 -14.59 32.52 -33.63
C GLU A 46 -13.72 31.34 -33.17
N ALA A 47 -12.65 31.58 -32.42
CA ALA A 47 -11.81 30.52 -31.87
C ALA A 47 -12.57 29.67 -30.83
N ILE A 48 -13.33 30.29 -29.93
CA ILE A 48 -14.17 29.61 -28.93
C ILE A 48 -15.19 28.70 -29.63
N VAL A 49 -15.96 29.26 -30.57
CA VAL A 49 -17.00 28.52 -31.31
C VAL A 49 -16.39 27.38 -32.12
N SER A 50 -15.21 27.57 -32.69
CA SER A 50 -14.51 26.52 -33.45
C SER A 50 -14.10 25.34 -32.58
N ILE A 51 -13.65 25.59 -31.34
CA ILE A 51 -13.33 24.53 -30.38
C ILE A 51 -14.61 23.84 -29.90
N GLU A 52 -15.64 24.61 -29.51
CA GLU A 52 -16.91 24.07 -28.98
C GLU A 52 -17.65 23.18 -29.99
N ASN A 53 -17.60 23.54 -31.28
CA ASN A 53 -18.21 22.76 -32.36
C ASN A 53 -17.31 21.62 -32.88
N GLY A 54 -16.12 21.43 -32.31
CA GLY A 54 -15.16 20.42 -32.75
C GLY A 54 -14.58 20.65 -34.15
N VAL A 55 -14.67 21.88 -34.67
CA VAL A 55 -14.13 22.29 -35.97
C VAL A 55 -12.60 22.41 -35.90
N MET A 56 -12.08 22.85 -34.75
CA MET A 56 -10.65 22.93 -34.46
C MET A 56 -10.37 22.32 -33.10
N ASN A 57 -9.24 21.62 -32.94
CA ASN A 57 -8.74 21.35 -31.60
C ASN A 57 -8.21 22.65 -30.96
N GLY A 58 -8.02 22.66 -29.64
CA GLY A 58 -7.52 23.82 -28.92
C GLY A 58 -6.25 24.41 -29.54
N THR A 59 -5.26 23.56 -29.85
CA THR A 59 -3.98 23.99 -30.44
C THR A 59 -4.14 24.71 -31.78
N ASP A 60 -5.01 24.20 -32.67
CA ASP A 60 -5.21 24.76 -34.00
C ASP A 60 -5.99 26.08 -33.96
N ALA A 61 -7.01 26.16 -33.10
CA ALA A 61 -7.73 27.41 -32.85
C ALA A 61 -6.79 28.51 -32.33
N LEU A 62 -5.83 28.15 -31.47
CA LEU A 62 -4.86 29.09 -30.91
C LEU A 62 -3.83 29.55 -31.95
N LYS A 63 -3.32 28.66 -32.80
CA LYS A 63 -2.45 29.03 -33.93
C LYS A 63 -3.16 29.92 -34.95
N TRP A 64 -4.45 29.67 -35.19
CA TRP A 64 -5.28 30.51 -36.05
C TRP A 64 -5.47 31.91 -35.43
N LEU A 65 -5.79 31.98 -34.14
CA LEU A 65 -5.97 33.25 -33.42
C LEU A 65 -4.67 34.07 -33.38
N GLY A 66 -3.52 33.44 -33.11
CA GLY A 66 -2.22 34.12 -33.10
C GLY A 66 -1.91 34.80 -34.44
N ARG A 67 -2.13 34.10 -35.56
CA ARG A 67 -1.97 34.68 -36.91
C ARG A 67 -2.93 35.83 -37.17
N ARG A 68 -4.20 35.68 -36.77
CA ARG A 68 -5.23 36.70 -36.98
C ARG A 68 -4.95 37.98 -36.20
N MET A 69 -4.39 37.86 -35.00
CA MET A 69 -4.07 39.02 -34.15
C MET A 69 -2.73 39.69 -34.50
N ASP A 70 -1.82 39.04 -35.26
CA ASP A 70 -0.48 39.57 -35.60
C ASP A 70 -0.50 40.60 -36.74
N GLU A 71 -1.60 40.73 -37.47
CA GLU A 71 -1.64 41.51 -38.71
C GLU A 71 -1.62 43.04 -38.51
N SER A 72 -1.92 43.61 -37.33
CA SER A 72 -1.59 45.01 -36.93
C SER A 72 -2.15 45.38 -35.54
N PRO A 73 -1.33 45.40 -34.46
CA PRO A 73 -1.73 46.05 -33.22
C PRO A 73 -1.22 47.51 -33.18
N PRO A 74 -2.03 48.48 -32.72
CA PRO A 74 -1.52 49.81 -32.41
C PRO A 74 -0.45 49.72 -31.30
N LYS A 75 0.65 50.47 -31.44
CA LYS A 75 1.84 50.46 -30.54
C LYS A 75 1.52 50.69 -29.05
N SER A 76 0.33 51.18 -28.76
CA SER A 76 -0.19 51.47 -27.42
C SER A 76 -0.82 50.28 -26.72
N PHE A 77 -0.95 49.12 -27.38
CA PHE A 77 -1.52 47.91 -26.80
C PHE A 77 -0.43 47.00 -26.23
N SER A 78 0.07 47.33 -25.04
CA SER A 78 0.93 46.46 -24.23
C SER A 78 0.11 45.46 -23.40
N LEU A 79 -0.90 44.83 -24.01
CA LEU A 79 -1.66 43.78 -23.32
C LEU A 79 -0.68 42.65 -22.96
N GLN A 80 -1.00 41.86 -21.93
CA GLN A 80 -0.29 40.64 -21.52
C GLN A 80 -0.32 39.53 -22.61
N ARG A 81 -0.33 39.90 -23.89
CA ARG A 81 -0.29 39.06 -25.09
C ARG A 81 0.80 38.01 -25.02
N ALA A 82 2.00 38.41 -24.57
CA ALA A 82 3.10 37.48 -24.36
C ALA A 82 2.78 36.43 -23.29
N PHE A 83 2.13 36.81 -22.18
CA PHE A 83 1.73 35.89 -21.12
C PHE A 83 0.64 34.93 -21.59
N TYR A 84 -0.38 35.40 -22.32
CA TYR A 84 -1.40 34.51 -22.86
C TYR A 84 -0.85 33.59 -23.93
N LEU A 85 -0.06 34.11 -24.89
CA LEU A 85 0.56 33.27 -25.91
C LEU A 85 1.50 32.23 -25.29
N ASP A 86 2.27 32.59 -24.26
CA ASP A 86 3.14 31.67 -23.52
C ASP A 86 2.33 30.55 -22.83
N LYS A 87 1.27 30.92 -22.11
CA LYS A 87 0.34 29.95 -21.49
C LYS A 87 -0.29 29.04 -22.53
N LEU A 88 -0.73 29.60 -23.65
CA LEU A 88 -1.37 28.87 -24.75
C LEU A 88 -0.39 27.95 -25.49
N THR A 89 0.89 28.33 -25.62
CA THR A 89 1.93 27.45 -26.18
C THR A 89 2.31 26.32 -25.24
N GLY A 90 2.35 26.56 -23.93
CA GLY A 90 2.59 25.53 -22.93
C GLY A 90 1.45 24.49 -22.89
N GLU A 91 0.20 24.94 -22.99
CA GLU A 91 -0.99 24.07 -23.09
C GLU A 91 -0.89 23.09 -24.27
N ALA A 92 -0.45 23.57 -25.43
CA ALA A 92 -0.25 22.74 -26.62
C ALA A 92 0.85 21.68 -26.43
N ALA A 93 1.88 21.95 -25.62
CA ALA A 93 2.94 21.00 -25.31
C ALA A 93 2.44 19.88 -24.37
N SER A 94 1.54 20.21 -23.43
CA SER A 94 0.92 19.24 -22.51
C SER A 94 -0.13 18.33 -23.15
N VAL A 95 -0.65 18.65 -24.35
CA VAL A 95 -1.57 17.77 -25.12
C VAL A 95 -0.95 16.39 -25.39
N GLY A 96 0.38 16.27 -25.45
CA GLY A 96 1.04 14.97 -25.65
C GLY A 96 0.87 13.99 -24.47
N PHE A 97 0.61 14.52 -23.26
CA PHE A 97 0.52 13.74 -22.03
C PHE A 97 -0.88 13.79 -21.40
N CYS A 98 -1.65 14.84 -21.68
CA CYS A 98 -3.03 14.97 -21.24
C CYS A 98 -4.00 14.68 -22.39
N ALA A 99 -5.16 14.10 -22.10
CA ALA A 99 -6.19 13.88 -23.12
C ALA A 99 -6.57 15.19 -23.84
N ALA A 100 -6.84 15.10 -25.16
CA ALA A 100 -7.15 16.26 -26.00
C ALA A 100 -8.32 17.11 -25.47
N ASP A 101 -9.30 16.48 -24.84
CA ASP A 101 -10.47 17.15 -24.24
C ASP A 101 -10.08 18.06 -23.07
N PHE A 102 -9.03 17.72 -22.32
CA PHE A 102 -8.53 18.56 -21.23
C PHE A 102 -7.91 19.85 -21.78
N ALA A 103 -7.09 19.73 -22.81
CA ALA A 103 -6.46 20.89 -23.46
C ALA A 103 -7.50 21.80 -24.13
N ALA A 104 -8.54 21.22 -24.76
CA ALA A 104 -9.63 22.00 -25.36
C ALA A 104 -10.38 22.84 -24.31
N ASN A 105 -10.76 22.22 -23.19
CA ASN A 105 -11.45 22.93 -22.10
C ASN A 105 -10.57 24.03 -21.47
N ARG A 106 -9.26 23.80 -21.39
CA ARG A 106 -8.32 24.77 -20.83
C ARG A 106 -8.06 25.93 -21.79
N ALA A 107 -7.91 25.65 -23.08
CA ALA A 107 -7.86 26.67 -24.12
C ALA A 107 -9.12 27.54 -24.12
N LEU A 108 -10.31 26.94 -24.02
CA LEU A 108 -11.57 27.67 -23.89
C LEU A 108 -11.59 28.60 -22.67
N HIS A 109 -11.07 28.14 -21.53
CA HIS A 109 -10.96 28.97 -20.33
C HIS A 109 -10.07 30.19 -20.61
N TYR A 110 -8.87 29.99 -21.14
CA TYR A 110 -7.94 31.08 -21.44
C TYR A 110 -8.47 32.07 -22.48
N LEU A 111 -9.12 31.58 -23.54
CA LEU A 111 -9.77 32.44 -24.53
C LEU A 111 -10.87 33.30 -23.90
N ARG A 112 -11.69 32.71 -23.03
CA ARG A 112 -12.72 33.46 -22.27
C ARG A 112 -12.10 34.46 -21.30
N MET A 113 -10.96 34.14 -20.68
CA MET A 113 -10.22 35.10 -19.85
C MET A 113 -9.72 36.29 -20.66
N MET A 114 -9.11 36.04 -21.83
CA MET A 114 -8.64 37.08 -22.75
C MET A 114 -9.81 37.98 -23.19
N LYS A 115 -10.94 37.38 -23.58
CA LYS A 115 -12.16 38.13 -23.92
C LYS A 115 -12.64 39.00 -22.75
N ALA A 116 -12.69 38.44 -21.54
CA ALA A 116 -13.10 39.17 -20.36
C ALA A 116 -12.19 40.38 -20.10
N GLU A 117 -10.86 40.19 -20.14
CA GLU A 117 -9.92 41.29 -19.96
C GLU A 117 -10.12 42.40 -21.00
N LEU A 118 -10.33 42.05 -22.27
CA LEU A 118 -10.58 43.03 -23.33
C LEU A 118 -11.87 43.83 -23.10
N LEU A 119 -12.91 43.20 -22.57
CA LEU A 119 -14.22 43.82 -22.36
C LEU A 119 -14.31 44.60 -21.05
N THR A 120 -13.74 44.08 -19.96
CA THR A 120 -13.96 44.62 -18.60
C THR A 120 -12.71 45.24 -17.97
N LYS A 121 -11.52 45.04 -18.57
CA LYS A 121 -10.21 45.34 -17.97
C LYS A 121 -9.94 44.61 -16.64
N SER A 122 -10.73 43.60 -16.29
CA SER A 122 -10.52 42.77 -15.11
C SER A 122 -10.06 41.38 -15.51
N LEU A 123 -8.91 40.94 -14.99
CA LEU A 123 -8.48 39.56 -15.15
C LEU A 123 -9.31 38.65 -14.24
N PRO A 124 -10.08 37.68 -14.78
CA PRO A 124 -10.65 36.63 -13.97
C PRO A 124 -9.57 35.80 -13.27
N LEU A 125 -9.95 35.14 -12.17
CA LEU A 125 -9.01 34.30 -11.42
C LEU A 125 -8.48 33.17 -12.30
N PRO A 126 -7.17 32.88 -12.24
CA PRO A 126 -6.61 31.76 -12.97
C PRO A 126 -7.28 30.47 -12.48
N PRO A 127 -7.50 29.51 -13.40
CA PRO A 127 -8.17 28.28 -13.05
C PRO A 127 -7.32 27.45 -12.05
N PRO A 128 -7.95 26.62 -11.19
CA PRO A 128 -7.21 25.77 -10.29
C PRO A 128 -6.35 24.78 -11.09
N PRO A 129 -5.17 24.39 -10.58
CA PRO A 129 -4.34 23.42 -11.25
C PRO A 129 -5.05 22.08 -11.39
N ASN A 130 -4.65 21.33 -12.40
CA ASN A 130 -5.23 20.03 -12.69
C ASN A 130 -4.12 19.03 -13.04
N ILE A 131 -4.23 17.81 -12.53
CA ILE A 131 -3.32 16.71 -12.82
C ILE A 131 -4.03 15.75 -13.76
N CYS A 132 -3.44 15.51 -14.93
CA CYS A 132 -4.03 14.68 -15.96
C CYS A 132 -3.43 13.27 -16.00
N GLN A 133 -2.12 13.15 -15.72
CA GLN A 133 -1.40 11.89 -15.83
C GLN A 133 -0.23 11.82 -14.84
N SER A 134 0.11 10.60 -14.46
CA SER A 134 1.34 10.25 -13.74
C SER A 134 2.11 9.17 -14.52
N SER A 135 3.44 9.14 -14.39
CA SER A 135 4.28 8.07 -14.93
C SER A 135 4.03 6.70 -14.30
N ILE A 136 3.45 6.68 -13.09
CA ILE A 136 3.02 5.47 -12.38
C ILE A 136 1.56 5.59 -11.94
N ASN A 137 0.80 4.50 -12.10
CA ASN A 137 -0.60 4.41 -11.67
C ASN A 137 -0.76 3.85 -10.25
N ALA A 138 0.29 3.20 -9.74
CA ALA A 138 0.39 2.64 -8.41
C ALA A 138 1.87 2.62 -7.99
N LEU A 139 2.14 2.82 -6.70
CA LEU A 139 3.46 2.64 -6.12
C LEU A 139 3.59 1.18 -5.67
N ASP A 140 4.00 0.29 -6.58
CA ASP A 140 4.08 -1.14 -6.31
C ASP A 140 5.40 -1.56 -5.69
N LEU A 141 5.39 -1.91 -4.40
CA LEU A 141 6.57 -2.33 -3.66
C LEU A 141 7.10 -3.71 -4.08
N ASN A 142 6.36 -4.46 -4.90
CA ASN A 142 6.83 -5.69 -5.54
C ASN A 142 7.62 -5.40 -6.83
N ALA A 143 7.48 -4.20 -7.41
CA ALA A 143 8.24 -3.80 -8.58
C ALA A 143 9.68 -3.38 -8.21
N PRO A 144 10.67 -3.58 -9.11
CA PRO A 144 12.03 -3.08 -8.94
C PRO A 144 12.06 -1.60 -8.54
N LYS A 145 12.94 -1.24 -7.60
CA LYS A 145 13.00 0.11 -7.02
C LYS A 145 13.20 1.18 -8.09
N GLU A 146 13.95 0.86 -9.14
CA GLU A 146 14.29 1.74 -10.25
C GLU A 146 13.05 2.20 -11.02
N LEU A 147 12.04 1.34 -11.17
CA LEU A 147 10.81 1.64 -11.92
C LEU A 147 9.85 2.54 -11.14
N ARG A 148 10.06 2.71 -9.84
CA ARG A 148 9.19 3.47 -8.93
C ARG A 148 9.92 4.57 -8.16
N SER A 149 11.17 4.83 -8.51
CA SER A 149 12.04 5.80 -7.83
C SER A 149 11.69 7.25 -8.15
N ILE A 150 11.12 7.50 -9.32
CA ILE A 150 10.74 8.85 -9.78
C ILE A 150 9.33 8.76 -10.35
N MET A 151 8.44 9.54 -9.76
CA MET A 151 7.07 9.73 -10.25
C MET A 151 6.99 11.07 -10.96
N THR A 152 6.72 11.07 -12.26
CA THR A 152 6.50 12.30 -13.04
C THR A 152 5.02 12.59 -13.11
N ILE A 153 4.64 13.83 -12.82
CA ILE A 153 3.27 14.32 -12.84
C ILE A 153 3.14 15.31 -13.99
N TYR A 154 2.15 15.09 -14.83
CA TYR A 154 1.78 15.98 -15.92
C TYR A 154 0.42 16.60 -15.65
N GLY A 155 0.29 17.88 -15.99
CA GLY A 155 -0.94 18.62 -15.82
C GLY A 155 -0.81 20.07 -16.24
N TYR A 156 -1.62 20.92 -15.63
CA TYR A 156 -1.77 22.32 -16.02
C TYR A 156 -1.73 23.25 -14.81
N ASP A 157 -1.18 24.45 -15.03
CA ASP A 157 -1.20 25.58 -14.11
C ASP A 157 -0.48 25.36 -12.78
N PHE A 158 0.69 24.73 -12.85
CA PHE A 158 1.61 24.54 -11.73
C PHE A 158 2.41 25.82 -11.39
N VAL A 159 1.75 26.98 -11.51
CA VAL A 159 2.37 28.30 -11.32
C VAL A 159 2.63 28.59 -9.85
N LYS A 160 1.64 28.28 -8.99
CA LYS A 160 1.74 28.48 -7.52
C LYS A 160 2.32 27.25 -6.84
N ARG A 161 3.61 27.02 -7.07
CA ARG A 161 4.35 25.81 -6.63
C ARG A 161 4.27 25.57 -5.12
N ASP A 162 4.31 26.64 -4.31
CA ASP A 162 4.23 26.54 -2.84
C ASP A 162 2.85 26.12 -2.32
N SER A 163 1.82 26.18 -3.16
CA SER A 163 0.46 25.72 -2.82
C SER A 163 0.30 24.21 -2.98
N PHE A 164 1.25 23.53 -3.63
CA PHE A 164 1.24 22.07 -3.73
C PHE A 164 1.80 21.44 -2.46
N SER A 165 1.14 20.40 -1.98
CA SER A 165 1.68 19.54 -0.95
C SER A 165 1.52 18.08 -1.35
N VAL A 166 2.56 17.29 -1.12
CA VAL A 166 2.53 15.85 -1.37
C VAL A 166 2.65 15.16 -0.02
N TYR A 167 1.85 14.13 0.20
CA TYR A 167 1.85 13.36 1.43
C TYR A 167 1.87 11.88 1.14
N PHE A 168 2.58 11.12 1.96
CA PHE A 168 2.13 9.76 2.23
C PHE A 168 0.97 9.81 3.23
N MET A 169 -0.06 9.01 2.97
CA MET A 169 -1.30 8.99 3.73
C MET A 169 -1.58 7.57 4.22
N GLY A 170 -1.98 7.45 5.48
CA GLY A 170 -2.50 6.22 6.05
C GLY A 170 -4.02 6.29 6.23
N ASN A 171 -4.68 5.13 6.20
CA ASN A 171 -6.13 4.97 6.41
C ASN A 171 -6.61 5.41 7.80
N THR A 172 -5.68 5.59 8.74
CA THR A 172 -5.94 6.10 10.10
C THR A 172 -5.88 7.63 10.21
N GLY A 173 -5.71 8.34 9.08
CA GLY A 173 -5.59 9.81 9.04
C GLY A 173 -4.19 10.33 9.38
N LYS A 174 -3.21 9.44 9.60
CA LYS A 174 -1.80 9.83 9.68
C LYS A 174 -1.31 10.30 8.30
N SER A 175 -0.46 11.32 8.30
CA SER A 175 0.18 11.82 7.09
C SER A 175 1.66 12.13 7.30
N PHE A 176 2.44 12.04 6.23
CA PHE A 176 3.85 12.40 6.22
C PHE A 176 4.16 13.24 4.97
N LYS A 177 4.67 14.46 5.18
CA LYS A 177 4.83 15.47 4.12
C LYS A 177 6.10 15.24 3.30
N LEU A 178 5.93 15.22 1.98
CA LEU A 178 6.95 14.90 0.96
C LEU A 178 7.39 16.11 0.12
N ASN A 179 7.04 17.34 0.50
CA ASN A 179 7.33 18.53 -0.33
C ASN A 179 8.81 18.70 -0.70
N HIS A 180 9.73 18.24 0.15
CA HIS A 180 11.17 18.28 -0.13
C HIS A 180 11.58 17.36 -1.30
N ALA A 181 10.75 16.39 -1.66
CA ALA A 181 10.95 15.46 -2.78
C ALA A 181 10.42 16.00 -4.12
N ILE A 182 9.68 17.12 -4.13
CA ILE A 182 9.05 17.69 -5.33
C ILE A 182 10.06 18.54 -6.11
N ARG A 183 10.12 18.38 -7.43
CA ARG A 183 10.90 19.23 -8.35
C ARG A 183 10.05 19.61 -9.55
N PHE A 184 9.71 20.89 -9.68
CA PHE A 184 9.00 21.42 -10.85
C PHE A 184 9.98 21.66 -12.00
N GLN A 185 9.73 21.05 -13.15
CA GLN A 185 10.48 21.30 -14.38
C GLN A 185 9.93 22.54 -15.09
N ASN A 186 8.61 22.66 -15.16
CA ASN A 186 7.90 23.78 -15.79
C ASN A 186 6.49 23.92 -15.18
N ASP A 187 5.60 24.69 -15.82
CA ASP A 187 4.24 24.95 -15.32
C ASP A 187 3.24 23.82 -15.63
N TYR A 188 3.70 22.73 -16.25
CA TYR A 188 2.92 21.57 -16.70
C TYR A 188 3.49 20.23 -16.23
N GLU A 189 4.68 20.24 -15.63
CA GLU A 189 5.40 19.03 -15.22
C GLU A 189 6.16 19.25 -13.91
N PHE A 190 5.99 18.30 -12.99
CA PHE A 190 6.86 18.14 -11.83
C PHE A 190 7.16 16.67 -11.55
N THR A 191 8.27 16.39 -10.87
CA THR A 191 8.61 15.06 -10.39
C THR A 191 8.59 14.97 -8.87
N ILE A 192 8.31 13.76 -8.37
CA ILE A 192 8.43 13.38 -6.97
C ILE A 192 9.53 12.33 -6.88
N ASN A 193 10.64 12.65 -6.21
CA ASN A 193 11.74 11.72 -6.01
C ASN A 193 11.46 10.80 -4.82
N LEU A 194 11.07 9.56 -5.11
CA LEU A 194 10.77 8.52 -4.13
C LEU A 194 12.00 7.68 -3.75
N SER A 195 13.11 7.78 -4.49
CA SER A 195 14.33 7.00 -4.23
C SER A 195 14.99 7.29 -2.88
N ILE A 196 14.70 8.46 -2.31
CA ILE A 196 15.20 8.91 -1.00
C ILE A 196 14.52 8.21 0.19
N PHE A 197 13.50 7.38 -0.07
CA PHE A 197 12.80 6.61 0.95
C PHE A 197 13.10 5.12 0.80
N ASP A 198 13.19 4.45 1.95
CA ASP A 198 13.28 3.00 2.02
C ASP A 198 11.90 2.34 1.98
N ASP A 199 11.85 1.08 1.54
CA ASP A 199 10.59 0.35 1.39
C ASP A 199 9.88 0.19 2.74
N GLU A 200 10.61 0.07 3.84
CA GLU A 200 10.04 -0.02 5.19
C GLU A 200 9.32 1.26 5.60
N ILE A 201 9.76 2.42 5.10
CA ILE A 201 9.09 3.71 5.34
C ILE A 201 7.84 3.79 4.48
N ILE A 202 7.94 3.46 3.19
CA ILE A 202 6.82 3.54 2.26
C ILE A 202 5.71 2.55 2.62
N ALA A 203 6.07 1.34 3.07
CA ALA A 203 5.12 0.28 3.45
C ALA A 203 4.22 0.62 4.66
N GLN A 204 4.53 1.67 5.41
CA GLN A 204 3.69 2.15 6.52
C GLN A 204 2.46 2.94 6.06
N TRP A 205 2.38 3.24 4.76
CA TRP A 205 1.36 4.12 4.18
C TRP A 205 0.52 3.37 3.14
N ASP A 206 -0.68 3.88 2.91
CA ASP A 206 -1.67 3.25 2.04
C ASP A 206 -1.70 3.89 0.65
N TYR A 207 -1.48 5.20 0.56
CA TYR A 207 -1.45 5.93 -0.71
C TYR A 207 -0.59 7.19 -0.61
N LEU A 208 -0.16 7.69 -1.76
CA LEU A 208 0.44 9.01 -1.94
C LEU A 208 -0.65 9.96 -2.42
N SER A 209 -0.77 11.13 -1.79
CA SER A 209 -1.74 12.18 -2.11
C SER A 209 -1.01 13.43 -2.55
N ILE A 210 -1.51 14.06 -3.62
CA ILE A 210 -1.08 15.36 -4.12
C ILE A 210 -2.23 16.33 -3.91
N GLN A 211 -1.98 17.36 -3.11
CA GLN A 211 -2.96 18.35 -2.68
C GLN A 211 -2.57 19.74 -3.18
N TYR A 212 -3.59 20.56 -3.43
CA TYR A 212 -3.45 21.98 -3.70
C TYR A 212 -4.33 22.77 -2.72
N GLY A 213 -3.69 23.50 -1.81
CA GLY A 213 -4.37 23.96 -0.60
C GLY A 213 -4.88 22.78 0.22
N ASP A 214 -6.19 22.77 0.53
CA ASP A 214 -6.84 21.71 1.30
C ASP A 214 -7.55 20.66 0.41
N THR A 215 -7.41 20.76 -0.91
CA THR A 215 -8.08 19.88 -1.88
C THR A 215 -7.11 18.84 -2.42
N GLU A 216 -7.47 17.56 -2.32
CA GLU A 216 -6.77 16.49 -3.03
C GLU A 216 -7.04 16.61 -4.54
N LEU A 217 -5.96 16.73 -5.32
CA LEU A 217 -6.01 16.77 -6.77
C LEU A 217 -5.80 15.39 -7.40
N PHE A 218 -4.95 14.57 -6.77
CA PHE A 218 -4.54 13.30 -7.32
C PHE A 218 -4.03 12.39 -6.21
N SER A 219 -4.28 11.09 -6.35
CA SER A 219 -3.77 10.09 -5.41
C SER A 219 -3.37 8.80 -6.14
N VAL A 220 -2.38 8.12 -5.56
CA VAL A 220 -1.83 6.86 -6.08
C VAL A 220 -1.69 5.87 -4.95
N SER A 221 -2.32 4.72 -5.08
CA SER A 221 -2.26 3.65 -4.09
C SER A 221 -0.86 3.04 -3.98
N ILE A 222 -0.49 2.65 -2.77
CA ILE A 222 0.73 1.89 -2.49
C ILE A 222 0.36 0.41 -2.45
N VAL A 223 0.95 -0.38 -3.34
CA VAL A 223 0.74 -1.83 -3.37
C VAL A 223 1.81 -2.48 -2.50
N GLN A 224 1.37 -3.08 -1.40
CA GLN A 224 2.25 -3.69 -0.41
C GLN A 224 2.99 -4.92 -0.95
N LYS A 225 4.18 -5.20 -0.40
CA LYS A 225 4.92 -6.42 -0.73
C LYS A 225 4.08 -7.65 -0.41
N ARG A 226 3.87 -8.51 -1.40
CA ARG A 226 3.25 -9.82 -1.18
C ARG A 226 4.29 -10.72 -0.54
N VAL A 227 4.08 -11.07 0.73
CA VAL A 227 4.83 -12.18 1.34
C VAL A 227 4.25 -13.45 0.71
N ALA A 228 5.05 -14.17 -0.08
CA ALA A 228 4.63 -15.47 -0.60
C ALA A 228 4.29 -16.37 0.61
N PRO A 229 3.14 -17.07 0.60
CA PRO A 229 2.82 -17.98 1.69
C PRO A 229 3.90 -19.05 1.78
N LYS A 230 4.33 -19.37 3.00
CA LYS A 230 5.29 -20.45 3.23
C LYS A 230 4.71 -21.77 2.75
N LEU A 231 5.53 -22.61 2.12
CA LEU A 231 5.12 -23.93 1.67
C LEU A 231 4.91 -24.85 2.88
N THR A 232 3.79 -25.56 2.92
CA THR A 232 3.46 -26.52 3.97
C THR A 232 3.20 -27.91 3.38
N GLU A 233 3.66 -28.95 4.05
CA GLU A 233 3.42 -30.36 3.67
C GLU A 233 2.94 -31.18 4.88
N THR A 234 2.07 -32.16 4.62
CA THR A 234 1.70 -33.17 5.62
C THR A 234 2.45 -34.47 5.34
N LYS A 235 3.19 -34.97 6.33
CA LYS A 235 3.84 -36.28 6.29
C LYS A 235 3.10 -37.26 7.20
N TYR A 236 2.80 -38.44 6.69
CA TYR A 236 2.18 -39.51 7.46
C TYR A 236 3.26 -40.49 7.93
N ILE A 237 3.58 -40.46 9.22
CA ILE A 237 4.73 -41.17 9.78
C ILE A 237 4.27 -42.40 10.57
N ALA A 238 4.84 -43.56 10.25
CA ALA A 238 4.70 -44.76 11.05
C ALA A 238 5.58 -44.65 12.30
N VAL A 239 4.98 -44.74 13.48
CA VAL A 239 5.72 -44.74 14.75
C VAL A 239 6.24 -46.16 15.00
N PRO A 240 7.55 -46.38 15.16
CA PRO A 240 8.08 -47.71 15.46
C PRO A 240 7.58 -48.24 16.80
N LYS A 241 7.59 -49.57 16.98
CA LYS A 241 7.30 -50.22 18.27
C LYS A 241 8.25 -49.68 19.34
N PHE A 242 7.71 -49.25 20.47
CA PHE A 242 8.51 -48.78 21.61
C PHE A 242 7.84 -49.14 22.93
N GLY A 243 8.65 -49.25 23.98
CA GLY A 243 8.19 -49.63 25.31
C GLY A 243 8.87 -48.87 26.42
N PHE A 244 8.32 -49.00 27.62
CA PHE A 244 8.76 -48.30 28.81
C PHE A 244 8.53 -49.14 30.05
N ILE A 245 9.54 -49.19 30.91
CA ILE A 245 9.49 -49.76 32.26
C ILE A 245 9.60 -48.57 33.22
N PRO A 246 8.55 -48.25 34.01
CA PRO A 246 8.62 -47.17 34.97
C PRO A 246 9.65 -47.44 36.06
N PRO A 247 10.36 -46.40 36.54
CA PRO A 247 11.28 -46.55 37.66
C PRO A 247 10.50 -46.88 38.94
N HIS A 248 11.13 -47.68 39.81
CA HIS A 248 10.65 -47.93 41.16
C HIS A 248 10.63 -46.63 41.98
N ILE A 249 9.55 -46.43 42.74
CA ILE A 249 9.34 -45.28 43.62
C ILE A 249 9.36 -45.69 45.10
N SER A 250 8.67 -46.77 45.47
CA SER A 250 8.56 -47.24 46.86
C SER A 250 8.17 -48.71 46.96
N GLY A 251 8.35 -49.30 48.15
CA GLY A 251 8.02 -50.70 48.47
C GLY A 251 9.24 -51.62 48.43
N ASP A 252 8.99 -52.93 48.38
CA ASP A 252 10.01 -53.98 48.34
C ASP A 252 10.39 -54.43 46.93
N ARG A 253 9.73 -53.86 45.91
CA ARG A 253 9.93 -54.05 44.46
C ARG A 253 9.16 -55.20 43.82
N ASP A 254 8.49 -56.01 44.62
CA ASP A 254 7.75 -57.20 44.20
C ASP A 254 6.25 -56.94 44.43
N PHE A 255 5.40 -57.35 43.50
CA PHE A 255 3.93 -57.24 43.62
C PHE A 255 3.29 -58.52 44.20
N ASP A 256 3.92 -59.70 44.08
CA ASP A 256 3.50 -61.02 44.62
C ASP A 256 1.98 -61.30 44.54
N GLY A 257 1.34 -60.99 43.41
CA GLY A 257 -0.11 -61.23 43.22
C GLY A 257 -1.04 -60.30 44.03
N ASN A 258 -0.52 -59.21 44.61
CA ASN A 258 -1.30 -58.17 45.29
C ASN A 258 -1.85 -57.09 44.34
N GLY A 259 -1.88 -57.43 43.05
CA GLY A 259 -2.00 -56.53 41.92
C GLY A 259 -0.71 -55.77 41.67
N PRO A 260 -0.56 -55.19 40.47
CA PRO A 260 -0.72 -53.74 40.51
C PRO A 260 -2.00 -53.25 39.86
N LYS A 261 -2.52 -52.15 40.40
CA LYS A 261 -3.33 -51.24 39.59
C LYS A 261 -2.43 -50.55 38.59
N VAL A 262 -2.69 -50.77 37.30
CA VAL A 262 -1.92 -50.23 36.19
C VAL A 262 -2.69 -49.12 35.49
N VAL A 263 -2.04 -47.97 35.30
CA VAL A 263 -2.56 -46.85 34.50
C VAL A 263 -1.52 -46.43 33.47
N VAL A 264 -1.94 -46.27 32.22
CA VAL A 264 -1.05 -45.87 31.11
C VAL A 264 -1.61 -44.63 30.39
N HIS A 265 -0.73 -43.68 30.11
CA HIS A 265 -1.02 -42.51 29.28
C HIS A 265 -0.01 -42.39 28.14
N GLY A 266 -0.40 -41.74 27.05
CA GLY A 266 0.45 -41.50 25.89
C GLY A 266 0.43 -40.03 25.48
N ARG A 267 1.55 -39.52 24.98
CA ARG A 267 1.66 -38.18 24.40
C ARG A 267 2.47 -38.20 23.12
N LEU A 268 2.00 -37.42 22.15
CA LEU A 268 2.77 -37.04 20.97
C LEU A 268 3.17 -35.58 21.13
N ARG A 269 4.44 -35.29 20.86
CA ARG A 269 5.01 -33.96 21.01
C ARG A 269 6.00 -33.69 19.90
N HIS A 270 6.36 -32.43 19.71
CA HIS A 270 7.39 -32.05 18.77
C HIS A 270 8.17 -30.86 19.31
N ASN A 271 9.42 -30.76 18.87
CA ASN A 271 10.17 -29.52 18.85
C ASN A 271 10.17 -28.97 17.40
N ARG A 272 11.01 -27.98 17.11
CA ARG A 272 11.10 -27.38 15.77
C ARG A 272 11.51 -28.39 14.68
N LYS A 273 12.30 -29.41 15.00
CA LYS A 273 12.85 -30.35 14.02
C LYS A 273 12.39 -31.78 14.18
N GLN A 274 11.98 -32.21 15.36
CA GLN A 274 11.73 -33.62 15.65
C GLN A 274 10.38 -33.81 16.33
N ALA A 275 9.69 -34.89 15.95
CA ALA A 275 8.51 -35.37 16.65
C ALA A 275 8.86 -36.61 17.46
N TYR A 276 8.29 -36.71 18.65
CA TYR A 276 8.56 -37.77 19.60
C TYR A 276 7.31 -38.16 20.38
N ALA A 277 7.33 -39.40 20.86
CA ALA A 277 6.30 -39.96 21.71
C ALA A 277 6.80 -40.10 23.15
N LEU A 278 5.88 -40.02 24.10
CA LEU A 278 6.11 -40.26 25.52
C LEU A 278 5.03 -41.18 26.05
N ILE A 279 5.40 -42.12 26.91
CA ILE A 279 4.47 -42.96 27.65
C ILE A 279 4.63 -42.66 29.13
N TYR A 280 3.52 -42.59 29.85
CA TYR A 280 3.50 -42.67 31.29
C TYR A 280 2.90 -43.99 31.71
N MET A 281 3.48 -44.58 32.74
CA MET A 281 2.93 -45.76 33.40
C MET A 281 2.99 -45.57 34.91
N LEU A 282 1.91 -45.96 35.57
CA LEU A 282 1.81 -46.18 37.01
C LEU A 282 1.47 -47.65 37.23
N ALA A 283 2.16 -48.30 38.15
CA ALA A 283 1.84 -49.61 38.70
C ALA A 283 1.94 -49.53 40.23
N GLU A 284 0.86 -49.81 40.94
CA GLU A 284 0.80 -49.67 42.41
C GLU A 284 0.06 -50.86 43.03
N GLU A 285 0.66 -51.50 44.04
CA GLU A 285 0.03 -52.56 44.82
C GLU A 285 -1.28 -52.08 45.46
N THR A 286 -2.22 -53.01 45.64
CA THR A 286 -3.55 -52.67 46.15
C THR A 286 -3.80 -53.15 47.59
N ARG A 287 -2.90 -53.94 48.19
CA ARG A 287 -3.17 -54.69 49.44
C ARG A 287 -2.11 -54.62 50.54
N SER A 288 -0.85 -54.92 50.23
CA SER A 288 0.27 -54.99 51.19
C SER A 288 1.53 -54.42 50.53
N ASN A 289 2.59 -54.15 51.30
CA ASN A 289 3.94 -53.68 50.91
C ASN A 289 4.04 -52.35 50.12
N TRP A 290 2.94 -51.93 49.49
CA TRP A 290 2.73 -50.65 48.81
C TRP A 290 3.82 -50.36 47.78
N THR A 291 4.27 -51.40 47.08
CA THR A 291 5.17 -51.34 45.94
C THR A 291 4.55 -50.51 44.83
N ARG A 292 5.34 -49.54 44.35
CA ARG A 292 4.92 -48.55 43.36
C ARG A 292 6.05 -48.28 42.38
N ALA A 293 5.72 -48.36 41.09
CA ALA A 293 6.53 -47.85 40.00
C ALA A 293 5.76 -46.80 39.21
N GLU A 294 6.42 -45.69 38.88
CA GLU A 294 5.76 -44.59 38.18
C GLU A 294 6.76 -43.73 37.41
N GLY A 295 6.39 -43.31 36.20
CA GLY A 295 7.13 -42.26 35.53
C GLY A 295 6.71 -42.03 34.09
N TRP A 296 7.35 -41.02 33.48
CA TRP A 296 7.34 -40.81 32.04
C TRP A 296 8.58 -41.44 31.42
N SER A 297 8.43 -42.01 30.23
CA SER A 297 9.53 -42.45 29.39
C SER A 297 10.41 -41.27 28.95
N ASN A 298 11.62 -41.59 28.49
CA ASN A 298 12.39 -40.65 27.67
C ASN A 298 11.65 -40.36 26.34
N GLU A 299 12.05 -39.29 25.66
CA GLU A 299 11.52 -38.91 24.36
C GLU A 299 11.85 -39.96 23.30
N PHE A 300 10.82 -40.63 22.77
CA PHE A 300 10.97 -41.59 21.69
C PHE A 300 10.77 -40.90 20.34
N TYR A 301 11.87 -40.49 19.71
CA TYR A 301 11.84 -39.78 18.43
C TYR A 301 11.43 -40.69 17.26
N PHE A 302 10.39 -40.29 16.53
CA PHE A 302 9.87 -41.05 15.38
C PHE A 302 9.92 -40.28 14.05
N TYR A 303 10.23 -38.98 14.07
CA TYR A 303 10.36 -38.18 12.85
C TYR A 303 11.35 -37.03 13.02
N THR A 304 12.06 -36.69 11.94
CA THR A 304 12.90 -35.48 11.82
C THR A 304 12.57 -34.76 10.52
N ALA A 305 12.24 -33.46 10.60
CA ALA A 305 11.98 -32.63 9.45
C ALA A 305 13.26 -32.43 8.61
N PRO A 306 13.15 -32.43 7.26
CA PRO A 306 14.30 -32.27 6.38
C PRO A 306 14.94 -30.87 6.51
N GLU A 307 16.12 -30.73 5.92
CA GLU A 307 16.82 -29.44 5.85
C GLU A 307 15.97 -28.39 5.12
N GLY A 308 15.93 -27.15 5.65
CA GLY A 308 15.07 -26.08 5.14
C GLY A 308 13.61 -26.16 5.56
N TRP A 309 13.21 -27.15 6.37
CA TRP A 309 11.85 -27.32 6.87
C TRP A 309 11.80 -27.46 8.38
N HIS A 310 10.72 -27.03 9.02
CA HIS A 310 10.47 -27.25 10.44
C HIS A 310 9.09 -27.85 10.68
N ILE A 311 8.94 -28.57 11.79
CA ILE A 311 7.65 -29.10 12.22
C ILE A 311 6.82 -27.94 12.77
N GLN A 312 5.69 -27.70 12.12
CA GLN A 312 4.72 -26.71 12.55
C GLN A 312 3.81 -27.29 13.64
N ARG A 313 3.27 -28.50 13.42
CA ARG A 313 2.43 -29.22 14.39
C ARG A 313 2.31 -30.72 14.09
N ILE A 314 1.85 -31.48 15.08
CA ILE A 314 1.25 -32.81 14.88
C ILE A 314 -0.26 -32.62 14.85
N GLU A 315 -0.93 -33.20 13.84
CA GLU A 315 -2.37 -33.06 13.67
C GLU A 315 -3.15 -34.21 14.33
N GLY A 316 -4.36 -33.94 14.79
CA GLY A 316 -5.21 -34.91 15.50
C GLY A 316 -4.98 -34.94 17.01
N ILE A 317 -5.26 -36.08 17.63
CA ILE A 317 -5.13 -36.28 19.08
C ILE A 317 -3.65 -36.47 19.43
N ILE A 318 -3.15 -35.66 20.36
CA ILE A 318 -1.74 -35.67 20.80
C ILE A 318 -1.57 -35.95 22.29
N ASP A 319 -2.66 -36.00 23.05
CA ASP A 319 -2.70 -36.35 24.47
C ASP A 319 -3.72 -37.44 24.69
N PHE A 320 -3.25 -38.60 25.15
CA PHE A 320 -4.04 -39.80 25.34
C PHE A 320 -4.03 -40.14 26.83
N GLN A 321 -5.08 -39.71 27.53
CA GLN A 321 -5.29 -40.06 28.94
C GLN A 321 -5.99 -41.41 29.03
N ASP A 322 -5.73 -42.13 30.12
CA ASP A 322 -6.34 -43.43 30.45
C ASP A 322 -6.40 -44.42 29.27
N LEU A 323 -5.29 -44.57 28.53
CA LEU A 323 -5.20 -45.55 27.44
C LEU A 323 -5.46 -46.97 27.96
N ILE A 324 -4.97 -47.24 29.17
CA ILE A 324 -5.12 -48.50 29.89
C ILE A 324 -5.34 -48.14 31.36
N ASN A 325 -6.32 -48.77 32.01
CA ASN A 325 -6.60 -48.63 33.43
C ASN A 325 -7.24 -49.93 33.92
N TYR A 326 -6.46 -50.78 34.58
CA TYR A 326 -6.93 -52.07 35.08
C TYR A 326 -6.16 -52.48 36.35
N THR A 327 -6.54 -53.61 36.92
CA THR A 327 -5.80 -54.25 38.00
C THR A 327 -5.32 -55.58 37.48
N ASP A 328 -4.01 -55.75 37.43
CA ASP A 328 -3.38 -57.01 37.09
C ASP A 328 -3.60 -58.00 38.25
N ILE A 329 -3.75 -59.29 37.93
CA ILE A 329 -4.09 -60.34 38.88
C ILE A 329 -3.22 -61.60 38.72
N ASP A 330 -2.35 -61.63 37.71
CA ASP A 330 -1.43 -62.73 37.47
C ASP A 330 -0.12 -62.22 36.84
N ILE A 331 0.82 -63.13 36.59
CA ILE A 331 2.17 -62.80 36.09
C ILE A 331 2.28 -62.84 34.57
N THR A 332 1.15 -62.86 33.84
CA THR A 332 1.13 -63.04 32.39
C THR A 332 0.97 -61.72 31.66
N SER A 333 1.54 -61.61 30.45
CA SER A 333 1.38 -60.40 29.64
C SER A 333 -0.08 -60.20 29.23
N ASP A 334 -0.60 -59.00 29.48
CA ASP A 334 -1.91 -58.55 29.02
C ASP A 334 -1.83 -57.81 27.70
N PHE A 335 -2.87 -57.96 26.86
CA PHE A 335 -2.95 -57.29 25.57
C PHE A 335 -4.19 -56.39 25.48
N PHE A 336 -3.96 -55.11 25.18
CA PHE A 336 -5.01 -54.10 25.03
C PHE A 336 -5.01 -53.51 23.61
N TYR A 337 -6.19 -53.17 23.10
CA TYR A 337 -6.33 -52.33 21.91
C TYR A 337 -6.73 -50.92 22.32
N THR A 338 -5.89 -49.96 21.98
CA THR A 338 -6.01 -48.56 22.42
C THR A 338 -6.09 -47.63 21.22
N ALA A 339 -6.31 -46.33 21.47
CA ALA A 339 -6.27 -45.31 20.42
C ALA A 339 -4.89 -45.17 19.76
N LEU A 340 -3.81 -45.61 20.43
CA LEU A 340 -2.47 -45.64 19.85
C LEU A 340 -2.20 -46.90 19.02
N GLY A 341 -2.95 -47.97 19.27
CA GLY A 341 -2.72 -49.30 18.69
C GLY A 341 -2.73 -50.37 19.77
N GLN A 342 -2.08 -51.50 19.48
CA GLN A 342 -2.00 -52.61 20.43
C GLN A 342 -0.94 -52.30 21.50
N ALA A 343 -1.28 -52.54 22.76
CA ALA A 343 -0.35 -52.47 23.87
C ALA A 343 -0.21 -53.86 24.50
N GLU A 344 1.03 -54.24 24.78
CA GLU A 344 1.40 -55.39 25.62
C GLU A 344 1.84 -54.83 26.97
N VAL A 345 1.21 -55.26 28.05
CA VAL A 345 1.48 -54.79 29.42
C VAL A 345 1.89 -55.96 30.28
N ILE A 346 2.93 -55.76 31.08
CA ILE A 346 3.30 -56.65 32.18
C ILE A 346 3.10 -55.80 33.44
N GLY A 347 2.08 -56.09 34.24
CA GLY A 347 1.85 -55.42 35.51
C GLY A 347 2.67 -56.09 36.61
N ASP A 348 2.53 -57.41 36.74
CA ASP A 348 3.20 -58.28 37.71
C ASP A 348 4.06 -59.34 37.00
N ALA A 349 5.14 -59.81 37.64
CA ALA A 349 6.04 -60.84 37.15
C ALA A 349 6.70 -61.60 38.33
N GLU A 350 7.66 -62.50 38.04
CA GLU A 350 8.32 -63.29 39.09
C GLU A 350 9.56 -62.56 39.62
N GLY A 351 9.52 -62.15 40.90
CA GLY A 351 10.65 -61.56 41.62
C GLY A 351 10.62 -60.03 41.65
N ASP A 352 11.79 -59.38 41.54
CA ASP A 352 11.85 -57.91 41.52
C ASP A 352 11.20 -57.36 40.24
N ASP A 353 9.99 -56.82 40.36
CA ASP A 353 9.18 -56.33 39.24
C ASP A 353 9.51 -54.90 38.84
N THR A 354 9.46 -54.00 39.82
CA THR A 354 9.49 -52.56 39.58
C THR A 354 10.87 -52.09 39.14
N GLY A 355 10.92 -51.42 37.98
CA GLY A 355 12.17 -50.98 37.36
C GLY A 355 12.89 -52.07 36.55
N TYR A 356 12.32 -53.28 36.43
CA TYR A 356 12.92 -54.39 35.69
C TYR A 356 11.97 -55.04 34.67
N GLN A 357 10.77 -55.46 35.10
CA GLN A 357 9.86 -56.28 34.29
C GLN A 357 8.51 -55.59 34.06
N THR A 358 7.95 -54.94 35.09
CA THR A 358 6.70 -54.20 34.96
C THR A 358 6.85 -53.09 33.93
N GLY A 359 6.04 -53.11 32.88
CA GLY A 359 6.21 -52.22 31.75
C GLY A 359 5.11 -52.34 30.71
N VAL A 360 5.20 -51.48 29.71
CA VAL A 360 4.27 -51.47 28.57
C VAL A 360 5.03 -51.31 27.27
N VAL A 361 4.57 -52.01 26.23
CA VAL A 361 5.09 -51.90 24.87
C VAL A 361 3.96 -51.63 23.89
N PHE A 362 4.06 -50.55 23.13
CA PHE A 362 3.06 -50.17 22.12
C PHE A 362 3.51 -50.54 20.71
N ASN A 363 2.58 -51.09 19.95
CA ASN A 363 2.64 -51.26 18.50
C ASN A 363 1.61 -50.34 17.85
N PHE A 364 2.07 -49.25 17.24
CA PHE A 364 1.19 -48.22 16.70
C PHE A 364 0.43 -48.73 15.47
N SER A 365 -0.88 -48.51 15.43
CA SER A 365 -1.74 -49.01 14.36
C SER A 365 -2.09 -47.97 13.30
N TYR A 366 -1.61 -46.73 13.41
CA TYR A 366 -1.90 -45.65 12.46
C TYR A 366 -0.67 -44.78 12.16
N LEU A 367 -0.74 -44.04 11.05
CA LEU A 367 0.28 -43.07 10.66
C LEU A 367 -0.03 -41.71 11.28
N VAL A 368 0.93 -41.16 12.03
CA VAL A 368 0.81 -39.84 12.65
C VAL A 368 1.00 -38.75 11.59
N PRO A 369 0.02 -37.85 11.39
CA PRO A 369 0.16 -36.73 10.48
C PRO A 369 1.00 -35.62 11.12
N VAL A 370 2.17 -35.36 10.55
CA VAL A 370 3.09 -34.29 10.95
C VAL A 370 3.11 -33.22 9.88
N ILE A 371 2.78 -31.98 10.25
CA ILE A 371 2.75 -30.85 9.33
C ILE A 371 4.08 -30.10 9.44
N ILE A 372 4.75 -29.97 8.31
CA ILE A 372 6.01 -29.25 8.17
C ILE A 372 5.81 -27.99 7.32
N GLU A 373 6.59 -26.95 7.62
CA GLU A 373 6.61 -25.67 6.93
C GLU A 373 8.03 -25.35 6.49
N GLN A 374 8.20 -24.81 5.29
CA GLN A 374 9.49 -24.35 4.78
C GLN A 374 9.94 -23.10 5.55
N ASP A 375 11.21 -23.08 5.98
CA ASP A 375 11.78 -22.01 6.81
C ASP A 375 11.66 -20.61 6.17
#